data_AF-A0A485D2V6-F1
#
_entry.id   AF-A0A485D2V6-F1
#
_cell.length_a   1.000
_cell.length_b   1.000
_cell.length_c   1.000
_cell.angle_alpha   90.00
_cell.angle_beta   90.00
_cell.angle_gamma   90.00
#
_symmetry.space_group_name_H-M   'P 1'
#
loop_
_entity.id
_entity.type
_entity.pdbx_description
1 polymer ?
#
loop_
_entity_poly.entity_id
_entity_poly.type
_entity_poly.pdbx_seq_one_letter_code
_entity_poly.pdbx_strand_id
1 'polypeptide(L)'
;MCIAFSVLIVASSWVKKHNIMDLVGWVFALTLVSMLVVIRKPVQIIDYSNVSQVYQVDNVPIGLAIPASLTTRVGNALIQGYEMIFSLPDSVTYSKTGMLFGSNLVAKSTDFISQNPEITTLFSDYVQNCVMGDIFLNHKYSFEELLNSPDPYTIIFSNPSPLRGVFDKNNQFRTCQEASRDLKAALALDTQTGGKTWSYYVRQLFGGKPNPDVLFSQMIGDSYNYFYSSGQSAGQIIRQNVTMNALRSGIQSYAARSGDTASLVNIANTSSLEKQRLAQGDYGTPGVTLPGR
;
A
#
# COMPACT_ATOMS: atom_id res chain seq x y z
N MET A 1 -13.04 45.54 15.11
CA MET A 1 -11.80 46.26 15.49
C MET A 1 -10.97 46.68 14.29
N CYS A 2 -10.60 45.79 13.36
CA CYS A 2 -9.70 46.13 12.24
C CYS A 2 -10.20 47.26 11.32
N ILE A 3 -11.51 47.34 11.07
CA ILE A 3 -12.10 48.40 10.24
C ILE A 3 -11.92 49.77 10.90
N ALA A 4 -12.15 49.89 12.21
CA ALA A 4 -12.01 51.16 12.94
C ALA A 4 -10.56 51.68 12.93
N PHE A 5 -9.56 50.81 13.10
CA PHE A 5 -8.16 51.20 12.97
C PHE A 5 -7.80 51.60 11.54
N SER A 6 -8.35 50.92 10.52
CA SER A 6 -8.13 51.28 9.12
C SER A 6 -8.69 52.67 8.77
N VAL A 7 -9.86 53.04 9.32
CA VAL A 7 -10.48 54.35 9.14
C VAL A 7 -9.61 55.44 9.78
N LEU A 8 -9.08 55.22 10.98
CA LEU A 8 -8.24 56.20 11.68
C LEU A 8 -6.92 56.48 10.95
N ILE A 9 -6.30 55.45 10.36
CA ILE A 9 -5.06 55.60 9.59
C ILE A 9 -5.30 56.45 8.34
N VAL A 10 -6.40 56.22 7.63
CA VAL A 10 -6.74 56.99 6.42
C VAL A 10 -7.21 58.40 6.76
N ALA A 11 -7.93 58.58 7.87
CA ALA A 11 -8.26 59.92 8.38
C ALA A 11 -6.98 60.71 8.70
N SER A 12 -5.98 60.08 9.33
CA SER A 12 -4.70 60.73 9.61
C SER A 12 -3.88 61.02 8.35
N SER A 13 -3.90 60.16 7.33
CA SER A 13 -3.19 60.41 6.06
C SER A 13 -3.88 61.51 5.26
N TRP A 14 -5.21 61.55 5.26
CA TRP A 14 -6.02 62.59 4.65
C TRP A 14 -5.68 63.96 5.23
N VAL A 15 -5.66 64.09 6.56
CA VAL A 15 -5.33 65.36 7.24
C VAL A 15 -3.92 65.85 6.87
N LYS A 16 -2.95 64.95 6.66
CA LYS A 16 -1.56 65.33 6.33
C LYS A 16 -1.31 65.64 4.85
N LYS A 17 -1.96 64.93 3.93
CA LYS A 17 -1.62 64.98 2.49
C LYS A 17 -2.73 65.50 1.59
N HIS A 18 -3.98 65.55 2.07
CA HIS A 18 -5.18 65.95 1.31
C HIS A 18 -5.29 65.30 -0.09
N ASN A 19 -4.78 64.07 -0.23
CA ASN A 19 -4.76 63.37 -1.50
C ASN A 19 -6.00 62.48 -1.67
N ILE A 20 -6.83 62.81 -2.66
CA ILE A 20 -8.06 62.08 -3.01
C ILE A 20 -7.77 60.64 -3.43
N MET A 21 -6.59 60.37 -3.98
CA MET A 21 -6.22 59.01 -4.41
C MET A 21 -6.08 58.03 -3.25
N ASP A 22 -5.65 58.50 -2.07
CA ASP A 22 -5.50 57.63 -0.88
C ASP A 22 -6.86 57.19 -0.33
N LEU A 23 -7.86 58.07 -0.39
CA LEU A 23 -9.24 57.77 0.03
C LEU A 23 -9.92 56.79 -0.94
N VAL A 24 -9.77 57.02 -2.25
CA VAL A 24 -10.30 56.14 -3.29
C VAL A 24 -9.67 54.75 -3.21
N GLY A 25 -8.34 54.68 -3.04
CA GLY A 25 -7.62 53.41 -2.87
C GLY A 25 -8.06 52.64 -1.63
N TRP A 26 -8.35 53.32 -0.53
CA TRP A 26 -8.84 52.68 0.70
C TRP A 26 -10.26 52.11 0.56
N VAL A 27 -11.18 52.88 -0.04
CA VAL A 27 -12.54 52.38 -0.33
C VAL A 27 -12.47 51.17 -1.26
N PHE A 28 -11.66 51.25 -2.32
CA PHE A 28 -11.44 50.14 -3.24
C PHE A 28 -10.91 48.89 -2.52
N ALA A 29 -9.88 49.03 -1.68
CA ALA A 29 -9.31 47.92 -0.91
C ALA A 29 -10.36 47.26 0.02
N LEU A 30 -11.18 48.05 0.71
CA LEU A 30 -12.25 47.52 1.56
C LEU A 30 -13.32 46.78 0.77
N THR A 31 -13.75 47.33 -0.38
CA THR A 31 -14.72 46.66 -1.24
C THR A 31 -14.18 45.35 -1.81
N LEU A 32 -12.91 45.31 -2.21
CA LEU A 32 -12.25 44.15 -2.78
C LEU A 32 -12.08 43.02 -1.75
N VAL A 33 -11.60 43.33 -0.54
CA VAL A 33 -11.48 42.33 0.54
C VAL A 33 -12.85 41.80 0.95
N SER A 34 -13.86 42.66 1.01
CA SER A 34 -15.23 42.23 1.33
C SER A 34 -15.80 41.31 0.25
N MET A 35 -15.57 41.63 -1.02
CA MET A 35 -15.99 40.80 -2.16
C MET A 35 -15.38 39.39 -2.11
N LEU A 36 -14.09 39.28 -1.78
CA LEU A 36 -13.37 38.01 -1.68
C LEU A 36 -13.87 37.10 -0.55
N VAL A 37 -14.42 37.66 0.52
CA VAL A 37 -14.96 36.90 1.67
C VAL A 37 -16.44 36.53 1.47
N VAL A 38 -17.21 37.39 0.82
CA VAL A 38 -18.66 37.22 0.64
C VAL A 38 -18.99 36.21 -0.46
N ILE A 39 -18.25 36.23 -1.57
CA ILE A 39 -18.52 35.28 -2.66
C ILE A 39 -17.95 33.92 -2.27
N ARG A 40 -18.82 32.92 -2.21
CA ARG A 40 -18.46 31.54 -1.88
C ARG A 40 -18.65 30.63 -3.08
N LYS A 41 -17.72 29.70 -3.26
CA LYS A 41 -17.73 28.71 -4.35
C LYS A 41 -17.46 27.31 -3.79
N PRO A 42 -18.04 26.27 -4.39
CA PRO A 42 -17.68 24.90 -4.06
C PRO A 42 -16.27 24.59 -4.58
N VAL A 43 -15.50 23.84 -3.80
CA VAL A 43 -14.15 23.38 -4.16
C VAL A 43 -14.12 21.86 -4.05
N GLN A 44 -13.50 21.22 -5.04
CA GLN A 44 -13.29 19.78 -5.07
C GLN A 44 -11.85 19.48 -4.65
N ILE A 45 -11.69 18.56 -3.71
CA ILE A 45 -10.40 18.00 -3.30
C ILE A 45 -10.26 16.66 -4.01
N ILE A 46 -9.27 16.59 -4.89
CA ILE A 46 -8.84 15.36 -5.56
C ILE A 46 -7.57 14.92 -4.86
N ASP A 47 -7.68 13.84 -4.10
CA ASP A 47 -6.52 13.20 -3.51
C ASP A 47 -5.90 12.23 -4.51
N TYR A 48 -4.63 12.40 -4.84
CA TYR A 48 -3.93 11.50 -5.76
C TYR A 48 -3.56 10.16 -5.11
N SER A 49 -3.54 10.07 -3.78
CA SER A 49 -3.35 8.80 -3.06
C SER A 49 -4.58 7.89 -3.15
N ASN A 50 -5.79 8.47 -3.29
CA ASN A 50 -7.03 7.73 -3.45
C ASN A 50 -7.88 8.30 -4.59
N VAL A 51 -7.57 7.87 -5.82
CA VAL A 51 -8.23 8.32 -7.06
C VAL A 51 -9.72 7.97 -7.16
N SER A 52 -10.25 7.17 -6.22
CA SER A 52 -11.65 6.72 -6.24
C SER A 52 -12.59 7.63 -5.45
N GLN A 53 -12.06 8.53 -4.61
CA GLN A 53 -12.86 9.40 -3.76
C GLN A 53 -12.55 10.88 -4.06
N VAL A 54 -13.55 11.59 -4.57
CA VAL A 54 -13.51 13.04 -4.76
C VAL A 54 -14.32 13.67 -3.62
N TYR A 55 -13.66 14.48 -2.80
CA TYR A 55 -14.33 15.19 -1.73
C TYR A 55 -14.78 16.55 -2.22
N GLN A 56 -16.06 16.87 -2.07
CA GLN A 56 -16.59 18.19 -2.38
C GLN A 56 -16.82 18.96 -1.08
N VAL A 57 -16.20 20.13 -0.95
CA VAL A 57 -16.44 21.06 0.14
C VAL A 57 -17.17 22.27 -0.41
N ASP A 58 -18.42 22.45 0.02
CA ASP A 58 -19.23 23.59 -0.35
C ASP A 58 -18.88 24.81 0.50
N ASN A 59 -19.27 26.00 0.01
CA ASN A 59 -19.28 27.24 0.80
C ASN A 59 -17.88 27.78 1.18
N VAL A 60 -16.86 27.61 0.33
CA VAL A 60 -15.52 28.17 0.54
C VAL A 60 -15.43 29.61 0.02
N PRO A 61 -14.94 30.59 0.80
CA PRO A 61 -14.71 31.96 0.32
C PRO A 61 -13.71 31.99 -0.84
N ILE A 62 -14.02 32.77 -1.89
CA ILE A 62 -13.15 32.91 -3.07
C ILE A 62 -11.74 33.40 -2.70
N GLY A 63 -11.62 34.26 -1.68
CA GLY A 63 -10.34 34.76 -1.19
C GLY A 63 -9.38 33.67 -0.71
N LEU A 64 -9.89 32.50 -0.30
CA LEU A 64 -9.07 31.33 0.05
C LEU A 64 -8.97 30.35 -1.12
N ALA A 65 -10.07 30.16 -1.86
CA ALA A 65 -10.12 29.21 -2.97
C ALA A 65 -9.17 29.60 -4.12
N ILE A 66 -9.06 30.88 -4.47
CA ILE A 66 -8.20 31.33 -5.59
C ILE A 66 -6.72 31.07 -5.29
N PRO A 67 -6.13 31.60 -4.19
CA PRO A 67 -4.71 31.35 -3.90
C PRO A 67 -4.40 29.86 -3.73
N ALA A 68 -5.27 29.12 -3.03
CA ALA A 68 -5.09 27.67 -2.87
C ALA A 68 -5.08 26.96 -4.22
N SER A 69 -6.07 27.22 -5.09
CA SER A 69 -6.15 26.59 -6.41
C SER A 69 -4.96 26.95 -7.30
N LEU A 70 -4.44 28.17 -7.22
CA LEU A 70 -3.27 28.60 -7.99
C LEU A 70 -2.02 27.89 -7.50
N THR A 71 -1.75 27.91 -6.19
CA THR A 71 -0.61 27.23 -5.58
C THR A 71 -0.64 25.73 -5.89
N THR A 72 -1.82 25.12 -5.81
CA THR A 72 -2.01 23.71 -6.16
C THR A 72 -1.77 23.45 -7.65
N ARG A 73 -2.27 24.30 -8.56
CA ARG A 73 -2.02 24.13 -10.01
C ARG A 73 -0.55 24.25 -10.35
N VAL A 74 0.14 25.22 -9.75
CA VAL A 74 1.59 25.41 -9.91
C VAL A 74 2.34 24.21 -9.33
N GLY A 75 1.99 23.77 -8.12
CA GLY A 75 2.57 22.58 -7.51
C GLY A 75 2.37 21.33 -8.36
N ASN A 76 1.16 21.11 -8.87
CA ASN A 76 0.85 19.99 -9.76
C ASN A 76 1.64 20.07 -11.08
N ALA A 77 1.79 21.25 -11.68
CA ALA A 77 2.60 21.42 -12.88
C ALA A 77 4.10 21.17 -12.60
N LEU A 78 4.61 21.60 -11.45
CA LEU A 78 5.98 21.33 -11.02
C LEU A 78 6.20 19.85 -10.74
N ILE A 79 5.26 19.17 -10.10
CA ILE A 79 5.31 17.71 -9.87
C ILE A 79 5.31 16.98 -11.21
N GLN A 80 4.42 17.33 -12.14
CA GLN A 80 4.37 16.72 -13.48
C GLN A 80 5.65 16.99 -14.28
N GLY A 81 6.23 18.19 -14.16
CA GLY A 81 7.52 18.51 -14.80
C GLY A 81 8.70 17.76 -14.19
N TYR A 82 8.72 17.61 -12.87
CA TYR A 82 9.70 16.79 -12.17
C TYR A 82 9.57 15.32 -12.57
N GLU A 83 8.34 14.80 -12.64
CA GLU A 83 8.06 13.46 -13.14
C GLU A 83 8.53 13.28 -14.57
N MET A 84 8.31 14.22 -15.48
CA MET A 84 8.77 14.10 -16.87
C MET A 84 10.30 14.01 -17.01
N ILE A 85 11.04 14.65 -16.11
CA ILE A 85 12.51 14.73 -16.16
C ILE A 85 13.15 13.56 -15.39
N PHE A 86 12.52 13.11 -14.31
CA PHE A 86 13.06 12.10 -13.39
C PHE A 86 12.30 10.75 -13.41
N SER A 87 11.27 10.59 -14.24
CA SER A 87 10.73 9.26 -14.53
C SER A 87 11.75 8.47 -15.34
N LEU A 88 12.26 7.38 -14.75
CA LEU A 88 12.93 6.33 -15.49
C LEU A 88 12.03 5.82 -16.64
N PRO A 89 12.58 5.33 -17.76
CA PRO A 89 11.76 4.85 -18.86
C PRO A 89 10.89 3.67 -18.40
N ASP A 90 9.59 3.81 -18.64
CA ASP A 90 8.54 2.78 -18.61
C ASP A 90 8.31 2.03 -17.29
N SER A 91 7.59 2.67 -16.35
CA SER A 91 6.50 2.12 -15.49
C SER A 91 6.31 2.87 -14.16
N VAL A 92 7.22 3.78 -13.79
CA VAL A 92 7.27 4.42 -12.47
C VAL A 92 6.95 5.92 -12.52
N THR A 93 5.66 6.25 -12.69
CA THR A 93 5.13 7.63 -12.52
C THR A 93 4.73 7.90 -11.06
N TYR A 94 5.47 8.76 -10.34
CA TYR A 94 5.41 8.95 -8.88
C TYR A 94 4.03 9.24 -8.26
N SER A 95 3.12 9.92 -8.96
CA SER A 95 1.90 10.48 -8.36
C SER A 95 0.63 9.61 -8.40
N LYS A 96 0.52 8.58 -9.25
CA LYS A 96 -0.77 7.87 -9.45
C LYS A 96 -0.70 6.35 -9.59
N THR A 97 0.39 5.83 -10.12
CA THR A 97 0.57 4.40 -10.43
C THR A 97 2.01 3.90 -10.27
N GLY A 98 2.97 4.80 -10.02
CA GLY A 98 4.38 4.48 -9.87
C GLY A 98 4.92 4.88 -8.50
N MET A 99 5.96 4.18 -8.07
CA MET A 99 6.68 4.30 -6.80
C MET A 99 5.82 4.13 -5.54
N LEU A 100 4.89 5.03 -5.20
CA LEU A 100 4.09 4.92 -3.98
C LEU A 100 3.07 3.79 -4.07
N PHE A 101 2.41 3.66 -5.21
CA PHE A 101 1.54 2.50 -5.46
C PHE A 101 2.37 1.21 -5.47
N GLY A 102 3.56 1.24 -6.08
CA GLY A 102 4.46 0.09 -6.14
C GLY A 102 5.02 -0.32 -4.78
N SER A 103 5.41 0.64 -3.92
CA SER A 103 5.89 0.36 -2.57
C SER A 103 4.78 -0.18 -1.68
N ASN A 104 3.57 0.40 -1.76
CA ASN A 104 2.40 -0.13 -1.07
C ASN A 104 1.99 -1.50 -1.61
N LEU A 105 2.10 -1.73 -2.91
CA LEU A 105 1.84 -3.03 -3.52
C LEU A 105 2.82 -4.08 -3.02
N VAL A 106 4.11 -3.76 -2.97
CA VAL A 106 5.16 -4.61 -2.43
C VAL A 106 4.92 -4.90 -0.95
N ALA A 107 4.71 -3.88 -0.13
CA ALA A 107 4.43 -4.02 1.30
C ALA A 107 3.15 -4.85 1.56
N LYS A 108 2.10 -4.63 0.78
CA LYS A 108 0.85 -5.40 0.91
C LYS A 108 1.01 -6.82 0.40
N SER A 109 1.84 -7.03 -0.61
CA SER A 109 2.10 -8.38 -1.15
C SER A 109 2.85 -9.27 -0.17
N THR A 110 3.67 -8.70 0.73
CA THR A 110 4.31 -9.47 1.81
C THR A 110 3.33 -9.99 2.85
N ASP A 111 2.08 -9.54 2.85
CA ASP A 111 0.98 -10.03 3.72
C ASP A 111 0.02 -10.99 2.97
N PHE A 112 0.31 -11.38 1.73
CA PHE A 112 -0.57 -12.28 0.98
C PHE A 112 -0.62 -13.68 1.59
N ILE A 113 -1.83 -14.22 1.73
CA ILE A 113 -2.12 -15.57 2.20
C ILE A 113 -2.98 -16.30 1.16
N SER A 114 -2.91 -17.64 1.14
CA SER A 114 -3.80 -18.41 0.27
C SER A 114 -5.26 -18.24 0.68
N GLN A 115 -6.10 -17.94 -0.29
CA GLN A 115 -7.56 -17.80 -0.16
C GLN A 115 -8.28 -19.13 -0.41
N ASN A 116 -7.54 -20.19 -0.75
CA ASN A 116 -8.10 -21.51 -0.88
C ASN A 116 -8.03 -22.23 0.48
N PRO A 117 -9.18 -22.50 1.15
CA PRO A 117 -9.19 -23.11 2.49
C PRO A 117 -8.54 -24.49 2.51
N GLU A 118 -8.58 -25.22 1.39
CA GLU A 118 -7.96 -26.52 1.25
C GLU A 118 -6.43 -26.44 1.31
N ILE A 119 -5.85 -25.45 0.62
CA ILE A 119 -4.42 -25.19 0.64
C ILE A 119 -4.02 -24.70 2.02
N THR A 120 -4.74 -23.75 2.59
CA THR A 120 -4.40 -23.17 3.90
C THR A 120 -4.38 -24.22 5.01
N THR A 121 -5.37 -25.11 5.03
CA THR A 121 -5.43 -26.20 6.03
C THR A 121 -4.30 -27.20 5.82
N LEU A 122 -4.16 -27.73 4.60
CA LEU A 122 -3.12 -28.71 4.28
C LEU A 122 -1.70 -28.14 4.50
N PHE A 123 -1.49 -26.87 4.16
CA PHE A 123 -0.21 -26.20 4.37
C PHE A 123 0.10 -26.05 5.86
N SER A 124 -0.88 -25.66 6.68
CA SER A 124 -0.70 -25.58 8.13
C SER A 124 -0.28 -26.94 8.71
N ASP A 125 -0.97 -28.02 8.32
CA ASP A 125 -0.64 -29.37 8.77
C ASP A 125 0.73 -29.84 8.26
N TYR A 126 1.08 -29.48 7.02
CA TYR A 126 2.39 -29.74 6.43
C TYR A 126 3.52 -29.02 7.18
N VAL A 127 3.32 -27.75 7.54
CA VAL A 127 4.33 -27.00 8.31
C VAL A 127 4.56 -27.65 9.66
N GLN A 128 3.48 -28.02 10.35
CA GLN A 128 3.55 -28.57 11.70
C GLN A 128 4.18 -29.96 11.75
N ASN A 129 3.78 -30.86 10.85
CA ASN A 129 4.23 -32.26 10.91
C ASN A 129 5.50 -32.49 10.09
N CYS A 130 5.66 -31.79 8.96
CA CYS A 130 6.75 -32.01 8.02
C CYS A 130 7.88 -31.00 8.23
N VAL A 131 7.60 -29.69 8.14
CA VAL A 131 8.63 -28.65 8.18
C VAL A 131 9.26 -28.56 9.58
N MET A 132 8.46 -28.49 10.64
CA MET A 132 8.97 -28.50 12.01
C MET A 132 9.71 -29.79 12.34
N GLY A 133 9.18 -30.93 11.88
CA GLY A 133 9.86 -32.20 12.04
C GLY A 133 11.23 -32.21 11.36
N ASP A 134 11.35 -31.60 10.18
CA ASP A 134 12.63 -31.49 9.46
C ASP A 134 13.62 -30.51 10.12
N ILE A 135 13.13 -29.45 10.76
CA ILE A 135 13.95 -28.50 11.55
C ILE A 135 14.47 -29.17 12.83
N PHE A 136 13.58 -29.71 13.67
CA PHE A 136 13.95 -30.16 15.02
C PHE A 136 14.58 -31.56 15.08
N LEU A 137 14.18 -32.47 14.18
CA LEU A 137 14.63 -33.87 14.25
C LEU A 137 15.72 -34.16 13.23
N ASN A 138 15.55 -33.69 11.99
CA ASN A 138 16.50 -33.97 10.91
C ASN A 138 17.54 -32.86 10.70
N HIS A 139 17.37 -31.68 11.32
CA HIS A 139 18.25 -30.52 11.18
C HIS A 139 18.58 -30.17 9.71
N LYS A 140 17.60 -30.30 8.81
CA LYS A 140 17.81 -30.06 7.36
C LYS A 140 17.99 -28.58 7.04
N TYR A 141 17.31 -27.71 7.78
CA TYR A 141 17.35 -26.26 7.68
C TYR A 141 16.89 -25.67 9.01
N SER A 142 17.20 -24.40 9.25
CA SER A 142 16.78 -23.68 10.46
C SER A 142 15.62 -22.71 10.20
N PHE A 143 14.99 -22.22 11.27
CA PHE A 143 14.00 -21.14 11.16
C PHE A 143 14.58 -19.88 10.52
N GLU A 144 15.80 -19.53 10.91
CA GLU A 144 16.49 -18.33 10.42
C GLU A 144 16.78 -18.45 8.93
N GLU A 145 17.29 -19.61 8.50
CA GLU A 145 17.53 -19.89 7.08
C GLU A 145 16.23 -19.82 6.28
N LEU A 146 15.13 -20.37 6.81
CA LEU A 146 13.86 -20.41 6.11
C LEU A 146 13.20 -19.03 6.00
N LEU A 147 13.22 -18.23 7.06
CA LEU A 147 12.58 -16.90 7.10
C LEU A 147 13.40 -15.82 6.38
N ASN A 148 14.72 -16.00 6.28
CA ASN A 148 15.60 -15.08 5.55
C ASN A 148 15.89 -15.53 4.11
N SER A 149 15.43 -16.72 3.72
CA SER A 149 15.68 -17.24 2.37
C SER A 149 14.91 -16.45 1.29
N PRO A 150 15.54 -16.22 0.12
CA PRO A 150 14.87 -15.65 -1.04
C PRO A 150 13.94 -16.65 -1.75
N ASP A 151 13.89 -17.92 -1.34
CA ASP A 151 12.95 -18.91 -1.89
C ASP A 151 12.65 -20.03 -0.87
N PRO A 152 11.89 -19.75 0.20
CA PRO A 152 11.47 -20.78 1.16
C PRO A 152 10.63 -21.88 0.51
N TYR A 153 9.97 -21.59 -0.62
CA TYR A 153 9.11 -22.54 -1.31
C TYR A 153 9.89 -23.73 -1.87
N THR A 154 11.05 -23.51 -2.49
CA THR A 154 11.87 -24.63 -2.97
C THR A 154 12.51 -25.40 -1.82
N ILE A 155 12.93 -24.74 -0.74
CA ILE A 155 13.54 -25.39 0.42
C ILE A 155 12.60 -26.43 1.01
N ILE A 156 11.36 -26.06 1.38
CA ILE A 156 10.42 -26.96 2.06
C ILE A 156 9.88 -28.09 1.18
N PHE A 157 9.98 -27.96 -0.15
CA PHE A 157 9.47 -28.94 -1.11
C PHE A 157 10.59 -29.73 -1.84
N SER A 158 11.86 -29.48 -1.53
CA SER A 158 13.00 -30.12 -2.21
C SER A 158 13.16 -31.60 -1.83
N ASN A 159 13.22 -31.89 -0.53
CA ASN A 159 13.41 -33.25 -0.02
C ASN A 159 12.55 -33.53 1.25
N PRO A 160 11.22 -33.67 1.10
CA PRO A 160 10.33 -33.95 2.23
C PRO A 160 10.51 -35.37 2.78
N SER A 161 10.26 -35.57 4.07
CA SER A 161 10.38 -36.90 4.71
C SER A 161 9.37 -37.92 4.14
N PRO A 162 9.78 -39.16 3.83
CA PRO A 162 8.86 -40.22 3.40
C PRO A 162 8.16 -40.92 4.57
N LEU A 163 8.60 -40.69 5.81
CA LEU A 163 8.08 -41.37 7.01
C LEU A 163 7.06 -40.54 7.78
N ARG A 164 7.21 -39.21 7.76
CA ARG A 164 6.22 -38.30 8.36
C ARG A 164 5.06 -38.10 7.40
N GLY A 165 3.91 -37.74 7.93
CA GLY A 165 2.73 -37.53 7.12
C GLY A 165 1.75 -36.55 7.73
N VAL A 166 0.75 -36.23 6.94
CA VAL A 166 -0.39 -35.38 7.29
C VAL A 166 -1.66 -36.13 6.97
N PHE A 167 -2.75 -35.76 7.64
CA PHE A 167 -4.06 -36.29 7.32
C PHE A 167 -4.71 -35.36 6.30
N ASP A 168 -5.17 -35.93 5.19
CA ASP A 168 -6.01 -35.21 4.24
C ASP A 168 -7.41 -35.02 4.83
N LYS A 169 -8.25 -34.20 4.18
CA LYS A 169 -9.64 -33.88 4.61
C LYS A 169 -10.52 -35.11 4.82
N ASN A 170 -10.17 -36.23 4.17
CA ASN A 170 -10.84 -37.52 4.29
C ASN A 170 -10.28 -38.38 5.43
N ASN A 171 -9.48 -37.82 6.34
CA ASN A 171 -8.72 -38.54 7.38
C ASN A 171 -7.81 -39.64 6.84
N GLN A 172 -7.38 -39.54 5.58
CA GLN A 172 -6.41 -40.46 5.01
C GLN A 172 -5.00 -39.97 5.31
N PHE A 173 -4.18 -40.85 5.88
CA PHE A 173 -2.77 -40.58 6.07
C PHE A 173 -2.08 -40.48 4.71
N ARG A 174 -1.40 -39.36 4.48
CA ARG A 174 -0.53 -39.15 3.33
C ARG A 174 0.86 -38.82 3.83
N THR A 175 1.89 -39.36 3.18
CA THR A 175 3.25 -39.00 3.54
C THR A 175 3.54 -37.53 3.21
N CYS A 176 4.49 -36.91 3.91
CA CYS A 176 4.92 -35.55 3.60
C CYS A 176 5.46 -35.47 2.16
N GLN A 177 6.06 -36.55 1.65
CA GLN A 177 6.49 -36.65 0.26
C GLN A 177 5.31 -36.57 -0.72
N GLU A 178 4.19 -37.25 -0.45
CA GLU A 178 2.99 -37.17 -1.30
C GLU A 178 2.31 -35.82 -1.15
N ALA A 179 2.05 -35.39 0.09
CA ALA A 179 1.41 -34.11 0.38
C ALA A 179 2.18 -32.93 -0.19
N SER A 180 3.52 -32.97 -0.19
CA SER A 180 4.36 -31.95 -0.81
C SER A 180 4.11 -31.79 -2.31
N ARG A 181 3.86 -32.87 -3.05
CA ARG A 181 3.67 -32.82 -4.51
C ARG A 181 2.35 -32.13 -4.84
N ASP A 182 1.30 -32.54 -4.14
CA ASP A 182 -0.04 -31.99 -4.31
C ASP A 182 -0.08 -30.52 -3.88
N LEU A 183 0.50 -30.21 -2.71
CA LEU A 183 0.54 -28.85 -2.18
C LEU A 183 1.36 -27.91 -3.06
N LYS A 184 2.51 -28.38 -3.58
CA LYS A 184 3.35 -27.65 -4.53
C LYS A 184 2.59 -27.33 -5.82
N ALA A 185 1.88 -28.31 -6.39
CA ALA A 185 1.07 -28.10 -7.58
C ALA A 185 -0.12 -27.15 -7.32
N ALA A 186 -0.81 -27.34 -6.21
CA ALA A 186 -1.96 -26.52 -5.82
C ALA A 186 -1.56 -25.06 -5.58
N LEU A 187 -0.46 -24.80 -4.86
CA LEU A 187 0.08 -23.46 -4.66
C LEU A 187 0.49 -22.81 -5.98
N ALA A 188 1.17 -23.55 -6.86
CA ALA A 188 1.58 -23.02 -8.15
C ALA A 188 0.38 -22.56 -8.99
N LEU A 189 -0.75 -23.28 -8.95
CA LEU A 189 -1.98 -22.90 -9.65
C LEU A 189 -2.71 -21.75 -8.96
N ASP A 190 -2.75 -21.75 -7.63
CA ASP A 190 -3.48 -20.77 -6.84
C ASP A 190 -2.88 -19.36 -6.91
N THR A 191 -1.56 -19.27 -7.06
CA THR A 191 -0.81 -18.01 -7.15
C THR A 191 -0.50 -17.55 -8.57
N GLN A 192 -0.93 -18.30 -9.60
CA GLN A 192 -0.84 -17.88 -11.00
C GLN A 192 -2.15 -17.25 -11.48
N THR A 193 -2.10 -16.59 -12.65
CA THR A 193 -3.27 -15.97 -13.28
C THR A 193 -4.43 -16.96 -13.42
N GLY A 194 -5.59 -16.59 -12.86
CA GLY A 194 -6.79 -17.46 -12.81
C GLY A 194 -6.92 -18.33 -11.54
N GLY A 195 -5.89 -18.38 -10.69
CA GLY A 195 -5.98 -18.98 -9.36
C GLY A 195 -6.93 -18.21 -8.42
N LYS A 196 -7.39 -18.86 -7.34
CA LYS A 196 -8.33 -18.22 -6.39
C LYS A 196 -7.65 -17.08 -5.64
N THR A 197 -6.45 -17.32 -5.12
CA THR A 197 -5.67 -16.30 -4.41
C THR A 197 -5.28 -15.15 -5.32
N TRP A 198 -4.81 -15.46 -6.53
CA TRP A 198 -4.54 -14.46 -7.54
C TRP A 198 -5.77 -13.58 -7.82
N SER A 199 -6.90 -14.20 -8.19
CA SER A 199 -8.12 -13.49 -8.55
C SER A 199 -8.68 -12.65 -7.40
N TYR A 200 -8.54 -13.13 -6.16
CA TYR A 200 -8.96 -12.40 -4.97
C TYR A 200 -8.18 -11.09 -4.80
N TYR A 201 -6.84 -11.16 -4.80
CA TYR A 201 -6.00 -9.97 -4.63
C TYR A 201 -6.08 -9.03 -5.83
N VAL A 202 -6.17 -9.57 -7.05
CA VAL A 202 -6.42 -8.77 -8.26
C VAL A 202 -7.71 -7.96 -8.11
N ARG A 203 -8.82 -8.58 -7.71
CA ARG A 203 -10.09 -7.88 -7.53
C ARG A 203 -10.05 -6.88 -6.38
N GLN A 204 -9.35 -7.20 -5.29
CA GLN A 204 -9.24 -6.33 -4.13
C GLN A 204 -8.40 -5.07 -4.43
N LEU A 205 -7.37 -5.19 -5.27
CA LEU A 205 -6.42 -4.10 -5.55
C LEU A 205 -6.74 -3.34 -6.85
N PHE A 206 -7.33 -4.00 -7.84
CA PHE A 206 -7.60 -3.47 -9.19
C PHE A 206 -9.07 -3.58 -9.60
N GLY A 207 -9.98 -3.78 -8.65
CA GLY A 207 -11.42 -3.85 -8.90
C GLY A 207 -11.91 -2.64 -9.71
N GLY A 208 -12.57 -2.90 -10.84
CA GLY A 208 -13.12 -1.86 -11.73
C GLY A 208 -12.20 -1.38 -12.87
N LYS A 209 -10.97 -1.90 -12.99
CA LYS A 209 -10.08 -1.61 -14.13
C LYS A 209 -10.28 -2.62 -15.28
N PRO A 210 -10.16 -2.21 -16.55
CA PRO A 210 -10.09 -3.15 -17.68
C PRO A 210 -8.79 -3.96 -17.61
N ASN A 211 -8.87 -5.28 -17.85
CA ASN A 211 -7.73 -6.22 -17.81
C ASN A 211 -6.90 -6.19 -16.50
N PRO A 212 -7.53 -6.41 -15.33
CA PRO A 212 -6.88 -6.24 -14.03
C PRO A 212 -5.77 -7.27 -13.79
N ASP A 213 -5.85 -8.46 -14.38
CA ASP A 213 -4.82 -9.51 -14.27
C ASP A 213 -3.48 -9.13 -14.92
N VAL A 214 -3.53 -8.55 -16.12
CA VAL A 214 -2.32 -8.11 -16.84
C VAL A 214 -1.69 -6.94 -16.10
N LEU A 215 -2.52 -5.97 -15.71
CA LEU A 215 -2.09 -4.80 -14.97
C LEU A 215 -1.44 -5.17 -13.62
N PHE A 216 -2.04 -6.10 -12.89
CA PHE A 216 -1.48 -6.61 -11.64
C PHE A 216 -0.15 -7.34 -11.86
N SER A 217 -0.08 -8.23 -12.86
CA SER A 217 1.14 -8.97 -13.19
C SER A 217 2.31 -8.03 -13.51
N GLN A 218 2.04 -7.00 -14.31
CA GLN A 218 3.04 -6.03 -14.70
C GLN A 218 3.49 -5.20 -13.51
N MET A 219 2.56 -4.57 -12.78
CA MET A 219 2.94 -3.67 -11.69
C MET A 219 3.61 -4.37 -10.51
N ILE A 220 3.20 -5.59 -10.15
CA ILE A 220 3.89 -6.32 -9.09
C ILE A 220 5.30 -6.73 -9.54
N GLY A 221 5.47 -7.17 -10.79
CA GLY A 221 6.78 -7.49 -11.36
C GLY A 221 7.69 -6.27 -11.43
N ASP A 222 7.20 -5.15 -11.97
CA ASP A 222 7.94 -3.90 -12.09
C ASP A 222 8.32 -3.35 -10.71
N SER A 223 7.41 -3.41 -9.74
CA SER A 223 7.68 -2.96 -8.36
C SER A 223 8.76 -3.81 -7.68
N TYR A 224 8.68 -5.14 -7.78
CA TYR A 224 9.70 -6.03 -7.22
C TYR A 224 11.05 -5.91 -7.93
N ASN A 225 11.07 -5.72 -9.24
CA ASN A 225 12.28 -5.39 -9.98
C ASN A 225 12.90 -4.09 -9.50
N TYR A 226 12.09 -3.06 -9.25
CA TYR A 226 12.57 -1.77 -8.77
C TYR A 226 13.16 -1.84 -7.34
N PHE A 227 12.47 -2.49 -6.39
CA PHE A 227 12.90 -2.49 -4.98
C PHE A 227 13.88 -3.62 -4.62
N TYR A 228 13.78 -4.78 -5.29
CA TYR A 228 14.56 -5.97 -4.95
C TYR A 228 15.46 -6.45 -6.10
N SER A 229 15.48 -5.78 -7.26
CA SER A 229 16.19 -6.24 -8.47
C SER A 229 15.89 -7.71 -8.82
N SER A 230 14.66 -8.14 -8.53
CA SER A 230 14.24 -9.53 -8.64
C SER A 230 13.55 -9.76 -9.98
N GLY A 231 14.25 -10.38 -10.94
CA GLY A 231 13.71 -10.77 -12.26
C GLY A 231 12.65 -11.87 -12.23
N GLN A 232 11.94 -12.03 -11.10
CA GLN A 232 10.90 -13.01 -10.90
C GLN A 232 9.57 -12.55 -11.52
N SER A 233 8.80 -13.52 -12.00
CA SER A 233 7.41 -13.28 -12.43
C SER A 233 6.49 -12.98 -11.25
N ALA A 234 5.42 -12.23 -11.50
CA ALA A 234 4.37 -11.95 -10.52
C ALA A 234 3.87 -13.19 -9.78
N GLY A 235 3.65 -14.29 -10.50
CA GLY A 235 3.20 -15.54 -9.89
C GLY A 235 4.24 -16.17 -8.96
N GLN A 236 5.54 -16.03 -9.26
CA GLN A 236 6.62 -16.48 -8.37
C GLN A 236 6.70 -15.63 -7.10
N ILE A 237 6.62 -14.30 -7.24
CA ILE A 237 6.62 -13.36 -6.13
C ILE A 237 5.46 -13.67 -5.16
N ILE A 238 4.24 -13.80 -5.69
CA ILE A 238 3.06 -14.10 -4.87
C ILE A 238 3.19 -15.47 -4.22
N ARG A 239 3.66 -16.48 -4.95
CA ARG A 239 3.90 -17.81 -4.39
C ARG A 239 4.88 -17.77 -3.22
N GLN A 240 5.95 -17.02 -3.37
CA GLN A 240 6.95 -16.85 -2.33
C GLN A 240 6.36 -16.17 -1.09
N ASN A 241 5.65 -15.05 -1.26
CA ASN A 241 5.03 -14.34 -0.15
C ASN A 241 3.96 -15.18 0.56
N VAL A 242 3.10 -15.85 -0.21
CA VAL A 242 2.07 -16.76 0.33
C VAL A 242 2.71 -17.90 1.11
N THR A 243 3.80 -18.48 0.59
CA THR A 243 4.54 -19.54 1.29
C THR A 243 5.17 -18.99 2.58
N MET A 244 5.81 -17.82 2.53
CA MET A 244 6.43 -17.19 3.70
C MET A 244 5.40 -16.89 4.80
N ASN A 245 4.24 -16.35 4.46
CA ASN A 245 3.19 -16.08 5.44
C ASN A 245 2.55 -17.34 6.00
N ALA A 246 2.34 -18.35 5.16
CA ALA A 246 1.83 -19.64 5.60
C ALA A 246 2.83 -20.34 6.54
N LEU A 247 4.14 -20.20 6.28
CA LEU A 247 5.19 -20.66 7.19
C LEU A 247 5.15 -19.91 8.52
N ARG A 248 5.16 -18.57 8.52
CA ARG A 248 5.06 -17.75 9.75
C ARG A 248 3.82 -18.15 10.58
N SER A 249 2.67 -18.29 9.93
CA SER A 249 1.41 -18.68 10.58
C SER A 249 1.44 -20.11 11.12
N GLY A 250 2.01 -21.05 10.36
CA GLY A 250 2.17 -22.44 10.77
C GLY A 250 3.15 -22.59 11.94
N ILE A 251 4.23 -21.80 11.94
CA ILE A 251 5.22 -21.73 13.02
C ILE A 251 4.60 -21.18 14.29
N GLN A 252 3.88 -20.07 14.20
CA GLN A 252 3.13 -19.53 15.33
C GLN A 252 2.12 -20.53 15.86
N SER A 253 1.35 -21.18 14.98
CA SER A 253 0.37 -22.20 15.40
C SER A 253 1.03 -23.38 16.11
N TYR A 254 2.22 -23.81 15.65
CA TYR A 254 3.00 -24.86 16.31
C TYR A 254 3.50 -24.42 17.68
N ALA A 255 4.10 -23.25 17.80
CA ALA A 255 4.59 -22.74 19.08
C ALA A 255 3.45 -22.57 20.10
N ALA A 256 2.25 -22.19 19.64
CA ALA A 256 1.06 -22.09 20.49
C ALA A 256 0.60 -23.44 21.04
N ARG A 257 0.69 -24.52 20.25
CA ARG A 257 0.35 -25.88 20.71
C ARG A 257 1.44 -26.53 21.55
N SER A 258 2.70 -26.20 21.26
CA SER A 258 3.87 -26.79 21.93
C SER A 258 4.25 -26.08 23.23
N GLY A 259 3.58 -24.97 23.58
CA GLY A 259 3.84 -24.22 24.83
C GLY A 259 5.06 -23.30 24.77
N ASP A 260 5.63 -23.05 23.59
CA ASP A 260 6.76 -22.12 23.39
C ASP A 260 6.25 -20.68 23.23
N THR A 261 5.78 -20.11 24.35
CA THR A 261 5.21 -18.75 24.40
C THR A 261 6.26 -17.65 24.19
N ALA A 262 7.53 -17.92 24.49
CA ALA A 262 8.60 -16.95 24.33
C ALA A 262 8.92 -16.66 22.85
N SER A 263 9.02 -17.70 22.02
CA SER A 263 9.21 -17.57 20.57
C SER A 263 8.02 -16.86 19.91
N LEU A 264 6.80 -17.19 20.34
CA LEU A 264 5.58 -16.54 19.90
C LEU A 264 5.55 -15.04 20.14
N VAL A 265 5.84 -14.61 21.37
CA VAL A 265 5.80 -13.19 21.76
C VAL A 265 6.83 -12.41 20.96
N ASN A 266 8.02 -12.97 20.72
CA ASN A 266 9.03 -12.32 19.90
C ASN A 266 8.59 -12.15 18.44
N ILE A 267 8.02 -13.19 17.81
CA ILE A 267 7.54 -13.11 16.41
C ILE A 267 6.32 -12.16 16.29
N ALA A 268 5.42 -12.17 17.27
CA ALA A 268 4.28 -11.27 17.31
C ALA A 268 4.73 -9.81 17.47
N ASN A 269 5.70 -9.55 18.36
CA ASN A 269 6.26 -8.21 18.54
C ASN A 269 6.99 -7.71 17.29
N THR A 270 7.84 -8.53 16.66
CA THR A 270 8.56 -8.12 15.43
C THR A 270 7.60 -7.80 14.29
N SER A 271 6.62 -8.68 14.03
CA SER A 271 5.62 -8.44 12.98
C SER A 271 4.75 -7.21 13.27
N SER A 272 4.41 -6.94 14.54
CA SER A 272 3.66 -5.73 14.91
C SER A 272 4.46 -4.44 14.66
N LEU A 273 5.76 -4.45 14.96
CA LEU A 273 6.66 -3.30 14.75
C LEU A 273 6.89 -3.03 13.25
N GLU A 274 7.03 -4.08 12.45
CA GLU A 274 7.12 -3.95 10.99
C GLU A 274 5.86 -3.28 10.42
N LYS A 275 4.67 -3.71 10.86
CA LYS A 275 3.40 -3.13 10.41
C LYS A 275 3.24 -1.67 10.84
N GLN A 276 3.67 -1.31 12.05
CA GLN A 276 3.65 0.09 12.50
C GLN A 276 4.56 0.98 11.64
N ARG A 277 5.75 0.50 11.27
CA ARG A 277 6.68 1.25 10.41
C ARG A 277 6.12 1.46 9.01
N LEU A 278 5.48 0.44 8.44
CA LEU A 278 4.84 0.55 7.11
C LEU A 278 3.67 1.53 7.14
N ALA A 279 2.83 1.48 8.17
CA ALA A 279 1.69 2.39 8.31
C ALA A 279 2.12 3.87 8.40
N GLN A 280 3.23 4.16 9.09
CA GLN A 280 3.75 5.54 9.20
C GLN A 280 4.25 6.11 7.86
N GLY A 281 4.66 5.26 6.91
CA GLY A 281 5.09 5.68 5.57
C GLY A 281 3.97 6.14 4.64
N ASP A 282 2.72 5.75 4.91
CA ASP A 282 1.58 5.96 4.00
C ASP A 282 0.82 7.29 4.25
N TYR A 283 1.02 7.96 5.39
CA TYR A 283 0.24 9.16 5.79
C TYR A 283 0.71 10.50 5.17
N GLY A 284 1.67 10.50 4.24
CA GLY A 284 2.33 11.73 3.78
C GLY A 284 2.06 12.10 2.32
N THR A 285 0.88 12.59 1.94
CA THR A 285 0.76 13.34 0.65
C THR A 285 -0.41 14.35 0.60
N PRO A 286 -0.22 15.60 0.10
CA PRO A 286 -1.27 16.63 0.05
C PRO A 286 -2.19 16.52 -1.18
N GLY A 287 -3.50 16.63 -0.97
CA GLY A 287 -4.53 16.64 -2.02
C GLY A 287 -4.60 17.94 -2.83
N VAL A 288 -5.13 17.85 -4.05
CA VAL A 288 -5.30 18.95 -5.02
C VAL A 288 -6.70 19.55 -4.90
N THR A 289 -6.81 20.85 -4.58
CA THR A 289 -8.08 21.59 -4.61
C THR A 289 -8.32 22.27 -5.97
N LEU A 290 -9.40 21.90 -6.66
CA LEU A 290 -9.86 22.55 -7.89
C LEU A 290 -11.22 23.23 -7.66
N PRO A 291 -11.48 24.40 -8.28
CA PRO A 291 -12.79 25.03 -8.22
C PRO A 291 -13.82 24.14 -8.93
N GLY A 292 -14.90 23.79 -8.23
CA GLY A 292 -16.01 23.01 -8.78
C GLY A 292 -16.69 23.77 -9.91
N ARG A 293 -16.87 23.10 -11.06
CA ARG A 293 -17.58 23.63 -12.22
C ARG A 293 -19.02 23.15 -12.22
#